data_AF-A0A7X7C405-F1
#
_entry.id   AF-A0A7X7C405-F1
#
_cell.length_a   1.000
_cell.length_b   1.000
_cell.length_c   1.000
_cell.angle_alpha   90.00
_cell.angle_beta   90.00
_cell.angle_gamma   90.00
#
_symmetry.space_group_name_H-M   'P 1'
#
loop_
_entity.id
_entity.type
_entity.pdbx_description
1 polymer ?
#
loop_
_entity_poly.entity_id
_entity_poly.type
_entity_poly.pdbx_seq_one_letter_code
_entity_poly.pdbx_strand_id
1 'polypeptide(L)'
;MTKEKKEFIFTPQQELYIKYYTDPKSPTFSNSTQSGLKAGFSQEYSENVVCRRPQWFIEGVEKRRRHNLVELAEKNLEKAMQGLLDDPEKGAKTIQYKATEFSLTRLRKDVYSERTEHTGADGKDLPQPIINLAQIKQNDIHNNNSNDEDSELIAEN
;
A
#
# COMPACT_ATOMS: atom_id res chain seq x y z
N MET A 1 -2.60 -6.63 24.02
CA MET A 1 -1.37 -6.39 23.22
C MET A 1 -1.78 -5.98 21.83
N THR A 2 -1.79 -4.67 21.55
CA THR A 2 -1.90 -4.14 20.19
C THR A 2 -0.62 -4.52 19.46
N LYS A 3 -0.69 -5.48 18.54
CA LYS A 3 0.43 -5.74 17.62
C LYS A 3 0.49 -4.55 16.68
N GLU A 4 1.53 -3.73 16.80
CA GLU A 4 1.85 -2.74 15.78
C GLU A 4 1.92 -3.45 14.43
N LYS A 5 1.13 -2.98 13.47
CA LYS A 5 1.04 -3.58 12.15
C LYS A 5 2.29 -3.18 11.36
N LYS A 6 3.38 -3.90 11.58
CA LYS A 6 4.63 -3.71 10.84
C LYS A 6 4.37 -4.00 9.37
N GLU A 7 4.53 -3.00 8.51
CA GLU A 7 4.44 -3.20 7.07
C GLU A 7 5.53 -4.17 6.62
N PHE A 8 5.13 -5.16 5.83
CA PHE A 8 6.07 -6.13 5.29
C PHE A 8 6.81 -5.50 4.10
N ILE A 9 8.14 -5.34 4.24
CA ILE A 9 9.01 -4.87 3.16
C ILE A 9 9.48 -6.09 2.37
N PHE A 10 9.12 -6.15 1.10
CA PHE A 10 9.50 -7.25 0.21
C PHE A 10 10.87 -6.99 -0.43
N THR A 11 11.63 -8.06 -0.67
CA THR A 11 12.80 -7.97 -1.55
C THR A 11 12.36 -7.93 -3.02
N PRO A 12 13.18 -7.40 -3.94
CA PRO A 12 12.84 -7.39 -5.37
C PRO A 12 12.48 -8.78 -5.92
N GLN A 13 13.17 -9.83 -5.48
CA GLN A 13 12.87 -11.22 -5.87
C GLN A 13 11.50 -11.68 -5.35
N GLN A 14 11.14 -11.34 -4.11
CA GLN A 14 9.83 -11.66 -3.55
C GLN A 14 8.71 -10.95 -4.30
N GLU A 15 8.88 -9.67 -4.63
CA GLU A 15 7.90 -8.92 -5.41
C GLU A 15 7.69 -9.52 -6.81
N LEU A 16 8.78 -9.88 -7.49
CA LEU A 16 8.72 -10.56 -8.78
C LEU A 16 8.02 -11.91 -8.68
N TYR A 17 8.35 -12.72 -7.66
CA TYR A 17 7.66 -13.98 -7.41
C TYR A 17 6.16 -13.76 -7.25
N ILE A 18 5.75 -12.84 -6.37
CA ILE A 18 4.34 -12.57 -6.09
C ILE A 18 3.63 -12.12 -7.37
N LYS A 19 4.26 -11.23 -8.16
CA LYS A 19 3.73 -10.77 -9.43
C LYS A 19 3.51 -11.94 -10.40
N TYR A 20 4.54 -12.77 -10.61
CA TYR A 20 4.46 -13.90 -11.54
C TYR A 20 3.47 -14.98 -11.10
N TYR A 21 3.38 -15.25 -9.80
CA TYR A 21 2.52 -16.27 -9.25
C TYR A 21 1.04 -15.85 -9.22
N THR A 22 0.75 -14.57 -8.98
CA THR A 22 -0.62 -14.08 -8.75
C THR A 22 -1.27 -13.38 -9.94
N ASP A 23 -0.50 -12.95 -10.94
CA ASP A 23 -1.05 -12.31 -12.14
C ASP A 23 -1.59 -13.37 -13.12
N PRO A 24 -2.91 -13.40 -13.42
CA PRO A 24 -3.49 -14.33 -14.39
C PRO A 24 -2.90 -14.20 -15.80
N LYS A 25 -2.28 -13.05 -16.13
CA LYS A 25 -1.63 -12.81 -17.42
C LYS A 25 -0.17 -13.31 -17.45
N SER A 26 0.37 -13.72 -16.30
CA SER A 26 1.72 -14.27 -16.23
C SER A 26 1.78 -15.67 -16.86
N PRO A 27 2.82 -16.00 -17.64
CA PRO A 27 3.01 -17.35 -18.16
C PRO A 27 3.24 -18.40 -17.07
N THR A 28 3.56 -17.99 -15.84
CA THR A 28 3.79 -18.87 -14.69
C THR A 28 2.71 -18.73 -13.62
N PHE A 29 1.54 -18.20 -13.98
CA PHE A 29 0.41 -18.01 -13.07
C PHE A 29 0.11 -19.30 -12.30
N SER A 30 -0.01 -19.17 -10.97
CA SER A 30 -0.26 -20.28 -10.04
C SER A 30 0.78 -21.43 -10.08
N ASN A 31 1.91 -21.25 -10.77
CA ASN A 31 3.01 -22.20 -10.80
C ASN A 31 4.16 -21.69 -9.92
N SER A 32 4.27 -22.24 -8.71
CA SER A 32 5.27 -21.86 -7.70
C SER A 32 6.69 -21.99 -8.23
N THR A 33 7.03 -23.18 -8.74
CA THR A 33 8.39 -23.52 -9.18
C THR A 33 8.85 -22.59 -10.29
N GLN A 34 8.04 -22.41 -11.33
CA GLN A 34 8.41 -21.57 -12.47
C GLN A 34 8.43 -20.08 -12.10
N SER A 35 7.52 -19.62 -11.24
CA SER A 35 7.54 -18.24 -10.75
C SER A 35 8.77 -17.95 -9.89
N GLY A 36 9.21 -18.92 -9.08
CA GLY A 36 10.42 -18.83 -8.26
C GLY A 36 11.69 -18.79 -9.08
N LEU A 37 11.84 -19.68 -10.05
CA LEU A 37 12.99 -19.68 -10.95
C LEU A 37 13.07 -18.37 -11.74
N LYS A 38 11.94 -17.90 -12.27
CA LYS A 38 11.87 -16.63 -13.00
C LYS A 38 12.17 -15.42 -12.11
N ALA A 39 11.88 -15.50 -10.82
CA ALA A 39 12.22 -14.49 -9.83
C ALA A 39 13.66 -14.58 -9.29
N GLY A 40 14.44 -15.58 -9.71
CA GLY A 40 15.84 -15.76 -9.32
C GLY A 40 16.05 -16.56 -8.03
N PHE A 41 15.06 -17.31 -7.56
CA PHE A 41 15.22 -18.25 -6.45
C PHE A 41 15.86 -19.57 -6.92
N SER A 42 16.45 -20.32 -5.99
CA SER A 42 16.94 -21.67 -6.27
C SER A 42 15.79 -22.63 -6.58
N GLN A 43 16.10 -23.72 -7.28
CA GLN A 43 15.13 -24.79 -7.59
C GLN A 43 14.45 -25.31 -6.31
N GLU A 44 15.26 -25.74 -5.34
CA GLU A 44 14.76 -26.28 -4.07
C GLU A 44 13.85 -25.29 -3.35
N TYR A 45 14.23 -24.00 -3.29
CA TYR A 45 13.39 -23.00 -2.65
C TYR A 45 12.06 -22.84 -3.39
N SER A 46 12.10 -22.72 -4.72
CA SER A 46 10.95 -22.47 -5.58
C SER A 46 9.89 -23.58 -5.53
N GLU A 47 10.35 -24.84 -5.40
CA GLU A 47 9.47 -26.01 -5.23
C GLU A 47 8.77 -26.04 -3.87
N ASN A 48 9.36 -25.42 -2.86
CA ASN A 48 8.90 -25.53 -1.47
C ASN A 48 8.16 -24.29 -0.95
N VAL A 49 8.20 -23.14 -1.64
CA VAL A 49 7.60 -21.88 -1.15
C VAL A 49 6.14 -22.04 -0.74
N VAL A 50 5.31 -22.64 -1.61
CA VAL A 50 3.87 -22.80 -1.33
C VAL A 50 3.60 -23.76 -0.18
N CYS A 51 4.39 -24.82 -0.03
CA CYS A 51 4.25 -25.78 1.07
C CYS A 51 4.72 -25.20 2.42
N ARG A 52 5.86 -24.51 2.41
CA ARG A 52 6.44 -23.90 3.62
C ARG A 52 5.73 -22.63 4.07
N ARG A 53 5.01 -21.96 3.16
CA ARG A 53 4.24 -20.74 3.41
C ARG A 53 5.00 -19.70 4.23
N PRO A 54 6.19 -19.24 3.79
CA PRO A 54 6.91 -18.20 4.51
C PRO A 54 6.06 -16.93 4.64
N GLN A 55 6.26 -16.15 5.69
CA GLN A 55 5.41 -14.99 5.99
C GLN A 55 5.28 -14.02 4.81
N TRP A 56 6.39 -13.74 4.11
CA TRP A 56 6.38 -12.85 2.93
C TRP A 56 5.45 -13.37 1.82
N PHE A 57 5.37 -14.68 1.62
CA PHE A 57 4.51 -15.26 0.61
C PHE A 57 3.04 -15.09 0.99
N ILE A 58 2.69 -15.34 2.26
CA ILE A 58 1.34 -15.15 2.79
C ILE A 58 0.93 -13.68 2.63
N GLU A 59 1.73 -12.75 3.17
CA GLU A 59 1.45 -11.32 3.12
C GLU A 59 1.36 -10.81 1.67
N GLY A 60 2.25 -11.27 0.80
CA GLY A 60 2.28 -10.89 -0.61
C GLY A 60 1.05 -11.33 -1.39
N VAL A 61 0.67 -12.61 -1.26
CA VAL A 61 -0.51 -13.16 -1.92
C VAL A 61 -1.80 -12.54 -1.37
N GLU A 62 -1.90 -12.38 -0.05
CA GLU A 62 -3.07 -11.74 0.58
C GLU A 62 -3.17 -10.24 0.24
N LYS A 63 -2.04 -9.53 0.16
CA LYS A 63 -1.98 -8.14 -0.32
C LYS A 63 -2.51 -8.05 -1.74
N ARG A 64 -2.06 -8.93 -2.66
CA ARG A 64 -2.60 -8.95 -4.04
C ARG A 64 -4.07 -9.29 -4.10
N ARG A 65 -4.55 -10.26 -3.31
CA ARG A 65 -5.97 -10.60 -3.24
C ARG A 65 -6.83 -9.41 -2.80
N ARG A 66 -6.41 -8.68 -1.76
CA ARG A 66 -7.12 -7.47 -1.30
C ARG A 66 -7.13 -6.38 -2.36
N HIS A 67 -6.00 -6.15 -3.03
CA HIS A 67 -5.92 -5.21 -4.14
C HIS A 67 -6.91 -5.56 -5.28
N ASN A 68 -6.98 -6.83 -5.67
CA ASN A 68 -7.89 -7.28 -6.71
C ASN A 68 -9.37 -7.10 -6.32
N LEU A 69 -9.72 -7.30 -5.04
CA LEU A 69 -11.07 -7.05 -4.54
C LEU A 69 -11.44 -5.57 -4.63
N VAL A 70 -10.50 -4.68 -4.31
CA VAL A 70 -10.68 -3.24 -4.45
C VAL A 70 -10.90 -2.85 -5.91
N GLU A 71 -10.03 -3.29 -6.82
CA GLU A 71 -10.19 -3.01 -8.26
C GLU A 71 -11.55 -3.49 -8.79
N LEU A 72 -12.00 -4.67 -8.35
CA LEU A 72 -13.30 -5.21 -8.76
C LEU A 72 -14.47 -4.39 -8.21
N ALA A 73 -14.37 -3.96 -6.95
CA ALA A 73 -15.36 -3.10 -6.32
C ALA A 73 -15.45 -1.74 -7.03
N GLU A 74 -14.32 -1.11 -7.37
CA GLU A 74 -14.29 0.15 -8.13
C GLU A 74 -14.94 0.00 -9.51
N LYS A 75 -14.67 -1.10 -10.24
CA LYS A 75 -15.33 -1.39 -11.52
C LYS A 75 -16.83 -1.63 -11.38
N ASN A 76 -17.27 -2.29 -10.32
CA ASN A 76 -18.70 -2.47 -10.05
C ASN A 76 -19.38 -1.14 -9.73
N LEU A 77 -18.71 -0.27 -8.96
CA LEU A 77 -19.20 1.08 -8.66
C LEU A 77 -19.35 1.91 -9.94
N GLU A 78 -18.36 1.88 -10.82
CA GLU A 78 -18.42 2.57 -12.12
C GLU A 78 -19.62 2.08 -12.96
N LYS A 79 -19.79 0.76 -13.09
CA LYS A 79 -20.95 0.18 -13.79
C LYS A 79 -22.28 0.58 -13.17
N ALA A 80 -22.36 0.64 -11.85
CA ALA A 80 -23.56 1.08 -11.16
C ALA A 80 -23.91 2.53 -11.50
N MET A 81 -22.92 3.43 -11.49
CA MET A 81 -23.12 4.84 -11.84
C MET A 81 -23.55 5.04 -13.30
N GLN A 82 -23.19 4.11 -14.18
CA GLN A 82 -23.61 4.09 -15.58
C GLN A 82 -24.96 3.37 -15.79
N GLY A 83 -25.58 2.82 -14.75
CA GLY A 83 -26.81 2.02 -14.85
C GLY A 83 -26.61 0.64 -15.52
N LEU A 84 -25.37 0.16 -15.60
CA LEU A 84 -24.98 -1.08 -16.28
C LEU A 84 -24.76 -2.27 -15.33
N LEU A 85 -24.82 -2.04 -14.01
CA LEU A 85 -24.62 -3.13 -13.03
C LEU A 85 -25.86 -4.00 -12.90
N ASP A 86 -27.04 -3.39 -12.96
CA ASP A 86 -28.31 -4.08 -12.80
C ASP A 86 -28.70 -4.85 -14.06
N ASP A 87 -29.45 -5.93 -13.85
CA ASP A 87 -29.94 -6.75 -14.95
C ASP A 87 -31.31 -6.23 -15.39
N PRO A 88 -31.50 -5.86 -16.67
CA PRO A 88 -32.78 -5.32 -17.14
C PRO A 88 -33.96 -6.26 -16.92
N GLU A 89 -33.73 -7.58 -16.92
CA GLU A 89 -34.77 -8.60 -16.77
C GLU A 89 -34.88 -9.12 -15.34
N LYS A 90 -33.74 -9.26 -14.65
CA LYS A 90 -33.66 -9.87 -13.30
C LYS A 90 -33.63 -8.85 -12.18
N GLY A 91 -33.54 -7.56 -12.50
CA GLY A 91 -33.57 -6.45 -11.56
C GLY A 91 -32.23 -6.20 -10.84
N ALA A 92 -32.32 -5.56 -9.69
CA ALA A 92 -31.19 -4.99 -8.99
C ALA A 92 -30.21 -6.05 -8.43
N LYS A 93 -28.91 -5.83 -8.63
CA LYS A 93 -27.82 -6.68 -8.11
C LYS A 93 -27.40 -6.30 -6.70
N THR A 94 -28.34 -6.34 -5.75
CA THR A 94 -28.16 -5.86 -4.37
C THR A 94 -26.97 -6.47 -3.64
N ILE A 95 -26.66 -7.76 -3.88
CA ILE A 95 -25.51 -8.42 -3.25
C ILE A 95 -24.20 -7.80 -3.74
N GLN A 96 -24.10 -7.50 -5.03
CA GLN A 96 -22.92 -6.89 -5.65
C GLN A 96 -22.72 -5.46 -5.14
N TYR A 97 -23.79 -4.69 -4.97
CA TYR A 97 -23.74 -3.38 -4.31
C TYR A 97 -23.17 -3.49 -2.89
N LYS A 98 -23.74 -4.37 -2.05
CA LYS A 98 -23.27 -4.58 -0.66
C LYS A 98 -21.81 -5.05 -0.60
N ALA A 99 -21.41 -5.95 -1.48
CA ALA A 99 -20.02 -6.42 -1.55
C ALA A 99 -19.05 -5.31 -1.98
N THR A 100 -19.49 -4.43 -2.89
CA THR A 100 -18.75 -3.26 -3.35
C THR A 100 -18.55 -2.27 -2.21
N GLU A 101 -19.63 -1.86 -1.56
CA GLU A 101 -19.60 -0.98 -0.39
C GLU A 101 -18.72 -1.55 0.73
N PHE A 102 -18.91 -2.82 1.10
CA PHE A 102 -18.10 -3.49 2.11
C PHE A 102 -16.62 -3.47 1.76
N SER A 103 -16.28 -3.75 0.50
CA SER A 103 -14.87 -3.83 0.07
C SER A 103 -14.22 -2.44 0.09
N LEU A 104 -14.87 -1.42 -0.46
CA LEU A 104 -14.32 -0.06 -0.52
C LEU A 104 -14.19 0.57 0.87
N THR A 105 -15.23 0.51 1.68
CA THR A 105 -15.24 1.12 3.03
C THR A 105 -14.33 0.40 4.03
N ARG A 106 -13.94 -0.86 3.78
CA ARG A 106 -13.05 -1.62 4.67
C ARG A 106 -11.60 -1.67 4.19
N LEU A 107 -11.37 -1.76 2.87
CA LEU A 107 -10.04 -1.93 2.29
C LEU A 107 -9.45 -0.63 1.72
N ARG A 108 -10.27 0.38 1.38
CA ARG A 108 -9.86 1.69 0.86
C ARG A 108 -10.44 2.86 1.67
N LYS A 109 -10.24 2.77 2.99
CA LYS A 109 -10.71 3.77 3.96
C LYS A 109 -10.12 5.16 3.71
N ASP A 110 -8.92 5.22 3.17
CA ASP A 110 -8.24 6.46 2.78
C ASP A 110 -9.06 7.32 1.81
N VAL A 111 -9.90 6.69 0.97
CA VAL A 111 -10.72 7.38 -0.04
C VAL A 111 -12.21 7.32 0.28
N TYR A 112 -12.70 6.16 0.74
CA TYR A 112 -14.14 5.88 0.86
C TYR A 112 -14.64 5.81 2.32
N SER A 113 -13.82 6.16 3.31
CA SER A 113 -14.28 6.27 4.69
C SER A 113 -15.08 7.55 4.89
N GLU A 114 -16.24 7.44 5.53
CA GLU A 114 -17.06 8.60 5.94
C GLU A 114 -16.42 9.41 7.08
N ARG A 115 -15.43 8.83 7.78
CA ARG A 115 -14.73 9.48 8.91
C ARG A 115 -13.24 9.61 8.63
N THR A 116 -12.73 10.83 8.81
CA THR A 116 -11.30 11.11 9.00
C THR A 116 -11.00 10.98 10.50
N GLU A 117 -10.48 9.84 10.95
CA GLU A 117 -10.19 9.60 12.36
C GLU A 117 -9.14 10.59 12.90
N HIS A 118 -9.56 11.59 13.67
CA HIS A 118 -8.69 12.50 14.45
C HIS A 118 -8.35 11.93 15.84
N THR A 119 -8.81 10.71 16.11
CA THR A 119 -8.68 10.00 17.38
C THR A 119 -8.05 8.66 17.13
N GLY A 120 -7.26 8.15 18.07
CA GLY A 120 -6.73 6.79 18.04
C GLY A 120 -7.83 5.72 18.05
N ALA A 121 -7.41 4.47 17.84
CA ALA A 121 -8.30 3.32 17.97
C ALA A 121 -9.09 3.41 19.28
N ASP A 122 -10.42 3.27 19.20
CA ASP A 122 -11.40 3.44 20.28
C ASP A 122 -11.82 4.88 20.63
N GLY A 123 -11.51 5.86 19.78
CA GLY A 123 -11.95 7.25 19.99
C GLY A 123 -11.16 8.00 21.06
N LYS A 124 -10.01 7.46 21.48
CA LYS A 124 -9.08 8.14 22.40
C LYS A 124 -8.32 9.23 21.67
N ASP A 125 -8.04 10.34 22.34
CA ASP A 125 -7.19 11.38 21.77
C ASP A 125 -5.82 10.83 21.37
N LEU A 126 -5.33 11.23 20.19
CA LEU A 126 -3.97 10.93 19.79
C LEU A 126 -3.01 11.63 20.77
N PRO A 127 -1.93 10.97 21.23
CA PRO A 127 -0.93 11.65 22.06
C PRO A 127 -0.42 12.86 21.28
N GLN A 128 -0.46 14.04 21.91
CA GLN A 128 0.05 15.24 21.27
C GLN A 128 1.54 15.05 20.96
N PRO A 129 2.02 15.48 19.77
CA PRO A 129 3.44 15.39 19.47
C PRO A 129 4.21 16.13 20.55
N ILE A 130 5.16 15.45 21.21
CA ILE A 130 6.08 16.09 22.14
C ILE A 130 7.00 16.96 21.28
N ILE A 131 6.69 18.26 21.20
CA ILE A 131 7.60 19.23 20.61
C ILE A 131 8.82 19.28 21.53
N ASN A 132 9.95 18.76 21.06
CA ASN A 132 11.20 18.88 21.79
C ASN A 132 11.72 20.33 21.65
N LEU A 133 11.40 21.18 22.63
CA LEU A 133 11.83 22.59 22.64
C LEU A 133 13.35 22.77 22.53
N ALA A 134 14.15 21.75 22.87
CA ALA A 134 15.60 21.79 22.73
C ALA A 134 16.08 21.78 21.26
N GLN A 135 15.31 21.18 20.34
CA GLN A 135 15.66 21.13 18.91
C GLN A 135 15.38 22.45 18.20
N ILE A 136 14.37 23.22 18.65
CA ILE A 136 14.05 24.53 18.06
C ILE A 136 15.19 25.52 18.31
N LYS A 137 15.73 25.56 19.54
CA LYS A 137 16.83 26.48 19.89
C LYS A 137 18.14 26.18 19.16
N GLN A 138 18.40 24.94 18.73
CA GLN A 138 19.63 24.60 18.01
C GLN A 138 19.59 25.03 16.54
N ASN A 139 18.42 24.98 15.90
CA ASN A 139 18.25 25.39 14.51
C ASN A 139 18.35 26.91 14.31
N ASP A 140 17.95 27.70 15.32
CA ASP A 140 18.07 29.17 15.27
C ASP A 140 19.51 29.66 15.50
N ILE A 141 20.38 28.83 16.12
CA ILE A 141 21.78 29.20 16.39
C ILE A 141 22.69 28.82 15.21
N HIS A 142 22.37 27.77 14.44
CA HIS A 142 23.21 27.32 13.33
C HIS A 142 23.00 28.06 12.00
N ASN A 143 21.95 28.86 11.85
CA ASN A 143 21.67 29.58 10.59
C ASN A 143 22.19 31.03 10.55
N ASN A 144 22.86 31.53 11.59
CA ASN A 144 23.30 32.93 11.67
C ASN A 144 24.81 33.09 11.91
N ASN A 145 25.66 32.22 11.37
CA ASN A 145 27.09 32.51 11.33
C ASN A 145 27.78 31.98 10.07
N SER A 146 28.57 32.89 9.46
CA SER A 146 29.52 32.74 8.36
C SER A 146 28.96 32.73 6.93
N ASN A 147 28.94 33.91 6.31
CA ASN A 147 29.72 34.21 5.10
C ASN A 147 29.71 35.74 4.89
N ASP A 148 30.56 36.44 5.65
CA ASP A 148 31.11 37.72 5.20
C ASP A 148 32.45 37.43 4.51
N GLU A 149 32.75 38.26 3.51
CA GLU A 149 34.01 38.40 2.75
C GLU A 149 34.17 37.53 1.50
N ASP A 150 33.74 38.09 0.36
CA ASP A 150 34.62 38.34 -0.79
C ASP A 150 33.90 39.26 -1.81
N SER A 151 34.21 40.56 -1.78
CA SER A 151 33.87 41.49 -2.85
C SER A 151 35.13 42.19 -3.35
N GLU A 152 35.89 41.47 -4.17
CA GLU A 152 36.96 42.02 -4.99
C GLU A 152 36.38 42.87 -6.14
N LEU A 153 36.65 44.17 -6.05
CA LEU A 153 37.13 45.06 -7.11
C LEU A 153 36.63 44.80 -8.54
N ILE A 154 35.59 45.53 -8.95
CA ILE A 154 35.34 45.82 -10.37
C ILE A 154 35.83 47.25 -10.63
N ALA A 155 36.85 47.33 -11.48
CA ALA A 155 37.36 48.55 -12.07
C ALA A 155 36.32 49.21 -13.00
N GLU A 156 36.22 50.53 -12.98
CA GLU A 156 36.13 51.37 -14.21
C GLU A 156 36.17 52.87 -13.89
N ASN A 157 37.03 53.55 -14.66
CA ASN A 157 37.26 55.00 -14.89
C ASN A 157 38.03 55.82 -13.85
#